data_AF-A0AAE6WSY8-F1
#
_entry.id   AF-A0AAE6WSY8-F1
#
_cell.length_a   1.000
_cell.length_b   1.000
_cell.length_c   1.000
_cell.angle_alpha   90.00
_cell.angle_beta   90.00
_cell.angle_gamma   90.00
#
_symmetry.space_group_name_H-M   'P 1'
#
loop_
_entity.id
_entity.type
_entity.pdbx_description
1 polymer ?
#
loop_
_entity_poly.entity_id
_entity_poly.type
_entity_poly.pdbx_seq_one_letter_code
_entity_poly.pdbx_strand_id
1 'polypeptide(L)'
;MRQFGEKPAYMGQRKSIIRQTAVLMVLMLQTMLTISHASTTNNVPQKAKWYRYYDHKGVANISSNVTPNHIRYGYEALDQNMQVIQRAKPYNVEADIRQAPQRAAHARQQAEDQKLKRAYNNSQIALQKKNEVLSQLKKQMAFQQEQLKQLQKDRIMFVRQEREFLRKGKNVPEHLKKTLVTNEKNLTAQKENIQSLQSRYRNQEAEYDRIIQRLKALE
;
A
#
# COMPACT_ATOMS: atom_id res chain seq x y z
N MET A 1 61.79 -38.73 -31.10
CA MET A 1 62.39 -38.50 -32.44
C MET A 1 61.35 -37.86 -33.34
N ARG A 2 61.73 -36.77 -34.01
CA ARG A 2 60.96 -36.10 -35.07
C ARG A 2 60.87 -37.00 -36.30
N GLN A 3 59.79 -36.93 -37.06
CA GLN A 3 59.86 -36.72 -38.52
C GLN A 3 58.51 -36.28 -39.09
N PHE A 4 58.60 -35.24 -39.92
CA PHE A 4 57.56 -34.64 -40.75
C PHE A 4 57.43 -35.42 -42.06
N GLY A 5 56.26 -35.33 -42.71
CA GLY A 5 56.02 -35.83 -44.07
C GLY A 5 54.68 -35.37 -44.65
N GLU A 6 54.68 -34.15 -45.20
CA GLU A 6 53.99 -33.55 -46.36
C GLU A 6 52.59 -33.97 -46.89
N LYS A 7 51.92 -32.94 -47.47
CA LYS A 7 50.54 -32.84 -48.04
C LYS A 7 50.47 -33.36 -49.50
N PRO A 8 49.26 -33.51 -50.11
CA PRO A 8 48.60 -32.39 -50.85
C PRO A 8 47.06 -32.32 -50.63
N ALA A 9 46.41 -31.14 -50.53
CA ALA A 9 45.71 -30.37 -51.60
C ALA A 9 44.74 -31.23 -52.47
N TYR A 10 43.48 -30.91 -52.78
CA TYR A 10 42.66 -29.69 -52.77
C TYR A 10 41.18 -30.09 -53.01
N MET A 11 40.26 -29.11 -53.00
CA MET A 11 38.95 -29.05 -53.69
C MET A 11 37.68 -29.53 -52.95
N GLY A 12 36.82 -28.56 -52.59
CA GLY A 12 35.45 -28.87 -52.15
C GLY A 12 34.60 -27.74 -51.54
N GLN A 13 34.97 -26.46 -51.66
CA GLN A 13 34.00 -25.36 -51.45
C GLN A 13 33.12 -25.19 -52.69
N ARG A 14 31.80 -25.01 -52.51
CA ARG A 14 30.85 -24.21 -53.36
C ARG A 14 29.41 -24.73 -53.40
N LYS A 15 28.77 -25.11 -52.29
CA LYS A 15 27.30 -25.40 -52.31
C LYS A 15 26.46 -24.86 -51.14
N SER A 16 27.00 -23.99 -50.27
CA SER A 16 26.27 -23.53 -49.08
C SER A 16 26.24 -22.02 -48.85
N ILE A 17 26.35 -21.20 -49.90
CA ILE A 17 26.29 -19.72 -49.77
C ILE A 17 25.16 -19.10 -50.61
N ILE A 18 24.55 -19.85 -51.54
CA ILE A 18 23.54 -19.32 -52.48
C ILE A 18 22.10 -19.35 -51.90
N ARG A 19 21.88 -20.03 -50.77
CA ARG A 19 20.53 -20.14 -50.15
C ARG A 19 20.25 -19.17 -49.01
N GLN A 20 21.23 -18.40 -48.55
CA GLN A 20 21.07 -17.46 -47.41
C GLN A 20 20.97 -15.99 -47.83
N THR A 21 21.24 -15.65 -49.10
CA THR A 21 21.17 -14.27 -49.61
C THR A 21 19.83 -13.93 -50.29
N ALA A 22 18.94 -14.90 -50.51
CA ALA A 22 17.65 -14.69 -51.17
C ALA A 22 16.50 -14.32 -50.21
N VAL A 23 16.67 -14.47 -48.89
CA VAL A 23 15.62 -14.16 -47.89
C VAL A 23 15.78 -12.74 -47.30
N LEU A 24 16.95 -12.11 -47.47
CA LEU A 24 17.21 -10.74 -46.99
C LEU A 24 16.99 -9.64 -48.05
N MET A 25 16.55 -10.00 -49.26
CA MET A 25 16.27 -9.06 -50.36
C MET A 25 14.77 -9.03 -50.76
N VAL A 26 13.87 -9.34 -49.82
CA VAL A 26 12.40 -9.17 -49.98
C VAL A 26 11.78 -8.38 -48.82
N LEU A 27 12.53 -8.11 -47.74
CA LEU A 27 12.07 -7.31 -46.60
C LEU A 27 12.55 -5.85 -46.61
N MET A 28 13.15 -5.38 -47.71
CA MET A 28 13.68 -4.02 -47.88
C MET A 28 13.09 -3.33 -49.13
N LEU A 29 11.84 -3.66 -49.49
CA LEU A 29 11.11 -3.02 -50.58
C LEU A 29 9.60 -2.88 -50.25
N GLN A 30 9.28 -2.38 -49.06
CA GLN A 30 7.93 -1.92 -48.69
C GLN A 30 7.93 -0.53 -48.03
N THR A 31 9.03 0.21 -48.10
CA THR A 31 9.18 1.53 -47.47
C THR A 31 8.96 2.69 -48.43
N MET A 32 8.04 2.57 -49.39
CA MET A 32 7.57 3.74 -50.15
C MET A 32 6.07 3.65 -50.43
N LEU A 33 5.40 4.77 -50.14
CA LEU A 33 4.06 5.16 -50.56
C LEU A 33 2.86 4.84 -49.64
N THR A 34 2.84 5.45 -48.45
CA THR A 34 1.62 6.10 -47.92
C THR A 34 2.02 7.28 -47.01
N ILE A 35 2.41 8.41 -47.60
CA ILE A 35 2.36 9.70 -46.88
C ILE A 35 0.90 10.15 -46.94
N SER A 36 0.07 9.58 -46.07
CA SER A 36 -1.18 10.22 -45.70
C SER A 36 -0.82 11.49 -44.96
N HIS A 37 -1.06 12.64 -45.58
CA HIS A 37 -1.07 13.92 -44.89
C HIS A 37 -2.22 13.86 -43.87
N ALA A 38 -1.96 13.29 -42.70
CA ALA A 38 -2.73 13.63 -41.53
C ALA A 38 -2.49 15.12 -41.34
N SER A 39 -3.48 15.93 -41.73
CA SER A 39 -3.57 17.30 -41.26
C SER A 39 -3.62 17.20 -39.74
N THR A 40 -2.47 17.28 -39.10
CA THR A 40 -2.37 17.57 -37.68
C THR A 40 -2.92 18.98 -37.56
N THR A 41 -4.25 19.09 -37.50
CA THR A 41 -4.88 20.29 -36.97
C THR A 41 -4.26 20.42 -35.60
N ASN A 42 -3.39 21.41 -35.45
CA ASN A 42 -2.97 21.92 -34.16
C ASN A 42 -4.27 22.36 -33.46
N ASN A 43 -4.97 21.40 -32.84
CA ASN A 43 -6.09 21.65 -31.96
C ASN A 43 -5.47 22.23 -30.70
N VAL A 44 -5.08 23.50 -30.79
CA VAL A 44 -5.03 24.37 -29.63
C VAL A 44 -6.37 24.14 -28.94
N PRO A 45 -6.41 23.65 -27.68
CA PRO A 45 -7.67 23.39 -27.02
C PRO A 45 -8.47 24.68 -27.04
N GLN A 46 -9.52 24.70 -27.88
CA GLN A 46 -10.32 25.91 -28.07
C GLN A 46 -10.97 26.21 -26.72
N LYS A 47 -10.62 27.38 -26.17
CA LYS A 47 -11.15 27.80 -24.87
C LYS A 47 -12.57 28.28 -25.07
N ALA A 48 -13.49 27.77 -24.23
CA ALA A 48 -14.86 28.26 -24.19
C ALA A 48 -14.88 29.77 -23.89
N LYS A 49 -15.52 30.54 -24.75
CA LYS A 49 -15.79 31.98 -24.55
C LYS A 49 -17.23 32.22 -24.11
N TRP A 50 -18.15 31.36 -24.55
CA TRP A 50 -19.56 31.45 -24.20
C TRP A 50 -20.12 30.09 -23.79
N TYR A 51 -21.21 30.14 -23.04
CA TYR A 51 -21.99 28.98 -22.63
C TYR A 51 -23.43 29.22 -23.02
N ARG A 52 -24.05 28.22 -23.66
CA ARG A 52 -25.44 28.28 -24.13
C ARG A 52 -26.24 27.16 -23.50
N TYR A 53 -27.42 27.45 -22.99
CA TYR A 53 -28.42 26.43 -22.65
C TYR A 53 -29.75 26.72 -23.33
N TYR A 54 -30.60 25.71 -23.39
CA TYR A 54 -31.98 25.85 -23.84
C TYR A 54 -32.88 25.72 -22.62
N ASP A 55 -33.77 26.68 -22.41
CA ASP A 55 -34.78 26.58 -21.37
C ASP A 55 -35.89 25.60 -21.77
N HIS A 56 -36.89 25.43 -20.89
CA HIS A 56 -38.01 24.53 -21.14
C HIS A 56 -38.89 24.94 -22.33
N LYS A 57 -38.74 26.17 -22.86
CA LYS A 57 -39.43 26.67 -24.05
C LYS A 57 -38.57 26.54 -25.32
N GLY A 58 -37.35 25.99 -25.20
CA GLY A 58 -36.39 25.87 -26.30
C GLY A 58 -35.67 27.19 -26.63
N VAL A 59 -35.74 28.20 -25.76
CA VAL A 59 -35.07 29.49 -26.01
C VAL A 59 -33.59 29.38 -25.64
N ALA A 60 -32.72 29.70 -26.59
CA ALA A 60 -31.29 29.76 -26.38
C ALA A 60 -30.91 30.95 -25.48
N ASN A 61 -30.29 30.64 -24.35
CA ASN A 61 -29.77 31.61 -23.40
C ASN A 61 -28.24 31.49 -23.38
N ILE A 62 -27.53 32.60 -23.59
CA ILE A 62 -26.07 32.61 -23.71
C ILE A 62 -25.46 33.51 -22.65
N SER A 63 -24.39 33.05 -22.01
CA SER A 63 -23.62 33.82 -21.04
C SER A 63 -22.13 33.55 -21.17
N SER A 64 -21.30 34.50 -20.74
CA SER A 64 -19.85 34.29 -20.61
C SER A 64 -19.48 33.33 -19.47
N ASN A 65 -20.43 33.02 -18.58
CA ASN A 65 -20.22 32.19 -17.40
C ASN A 65 -21.31 31.12 -17.27
N VAL A 66 -20.95 29.96 -16.71
CA VAL A 66 -21.90 28.89 -16.41
C VAL A 66 -22.77 29.30 -15.22
N THR A 67 -24.08 29.40 -15.43
CA THR A 67 -25.06 29.73 -14.38
C THR A 67 -25.78 28.47 -13.87
N PRO A 68 -26.49 28.52 -12.72
CA PRO A 68 -27.27 27.37 -12.26
C PRO A 68 -28.27 26.82 -13.28
N ASN A 69 -28.84 27.65 -14.14
CA ASN A 69 -29.73 27.20 -15.22
C ASN A 69 -28.99 26.38 -16.29
N HIS A 70 -27.74 26.73 -16.61
CA HIS A 70 -26.91 25.93 -17.51
C HIS A 70 -26.66 24.53 -16.94
N ILE A 71 -26.38 24.43 -15.63
CA ILE A 71 -26.19 23.15 -14.95
C ILE A 71 -27.51 22.36 -14.94
N ARG A 72 -28.63 23.02 -14.64
CA ARG A 72 -29.96 22.38 -14.58
C ARG A 72 -30.41 21.81 -15.92
N TYR A 73 -30.25 22.55 -17.01
CA TYR A 73 -30.75 22.16 -18.34
C TYR A 73 -29.70 21.51 -19.23
N GLY A 74 -28.44 21.46 -18.79
CA GLY A 74 -27.31 21.14 -19.65
C GLY A 74 -26.95 22.33 -20.52
N TYR A 75 -25.71 22.36 -21.00
CA TYR A 75 -25.23 23.49 -21.78
C TYR A 75 -24.21 23.07 -22.82
N GLU A 76 -24.03 23.93 -23.81
CA GLU A 76 -23.00 23.85 -24.82
C GLU A 76 -21.96 24.92 -24.53
N ALA A 77 -20.69 24.52 -24.46
CA ALA A 77 -19.58 25.45 -24.44
C ALA A 77 -19.25 25.83 -25.89
N LEU A 78 -19.11 27.13 -26.13
CA LEU A 78 -18.93 27.72 -27.44
C LEU A 78 -17.58 28.43 -27.51
N ASP A 79 -16.91 28.36 -28.66
CA ASP A 79 -15.68 29.11 -28.93
C ASP A 79 -15.98 30.60 -29.24
N GLN A 80 -14.95 31.33 -29.65
CA GLN A 80 -15.10 32.75 -29.98
C GLN A 80 -15.99 33.01 -31.21
N ASN A 81 -16.12 32.02 -32.08
CA ASN A 81 -16.91 32.05 -33.33
C ASN A 81 -18.31 31.47 -33.13
N MET A 82 -18.75 31.25 -31.89
CA MET A 82 -20.04 30.66 -31.54
C MET A 82 -20.20 29.20 -32.01
N GLN A 83 -19.10 28.48 -32.20
CA GLN A 83 -19.10 27.06 -32.54
C GLN A 83 -19.10 26.20 -31.28
N VAL A 84 -19.91 25.13 -31.26
CA VAL A 84 -19.97 24.20 -30.12
C VAL A 84 -18.70 23.37 -30.07
N ILE A 85 -17.98 23.50 -28.96
CA ILE A 85 -16.75 22.74 -28.70
C ILE A 85 -16.94 21.65 -27.64
N GLN A 86 -17.97 21.77 -26.79
CA GLN A 86 -18.30 20.76 -25.77
C GLN A 86 -19.80 20.81 -25.42
N ARG A 87 -20.38 19.65 -25.08
CA ARG A 87 -21.74 19.54 -24.54
C ARG A 87 -21.74 18.92 -23.15
N ALA A 88 -22.29 19.64 -22.17
CA ALA A 88 -22.53 19.16 -20.82
C ALA A 88 -24.00 18.73 -20.67
N LYS A 89 -24.22 17.55 -20.07
CA LYS A 89 -25.56 17.02 -19.83
C LYS A 89 -26.27 17.80 -18.70
N PRO A 90 -27.61 17.83 -18.69
CA PRO A 90 -28.37 18.33 -17.55
C PRO A 90 -27.98 17.61 -16.25
N TYR A 91 -27.92 18.36 -15.16
CA TYR A 91 -27.65 17.80 -13.84
C TYR A 91 -28.75 16.83 -13.42
N ASN A 92 -28.34 15.64 -12.99
CA ASN A 92 -29.24 14.58 -12.55
C ASN A 92 -29.06 14.34 -11.05
N VAL A 93 -30.03 14.82 -10.27
CA VAL A 93 -30.05 14.71 -8.81
C VAL A 93 -30.03 13.24 -8.37
N GLU A 94 -30.79 12.37 -9.02
CA GLU A 94 -30.87 10.94 -8.67
C GLU A 94 -29.55 10.22 -8.91
N ALA A 95 -28.88 10.52 -10.02
CA ALA A 95 -27.55 9.97 -10.29
C ALA A 95 -26.52 10.46 -9.26
N ASP A 96 -26.59 11.73 -8.86
CA ASP A 96 -25.69 12.30 -7.87
C ASP A 96 -25.90 11.70 -6.47
N ILE A 97 -27.16 11.54 -6.04
CA ILE A 97 -27.51 10.86 -4.78
C ILE A 97 -26.98 9.42 -4.79
N ARG A 98 -27.13 8.70 -5.90
CA ARG A 98 -26.61 7.32 -6.04
C ARG A 98 -25.08 7.26 -5.97
N GLN A 99 -24.38 8.25 -6.50
CA GLN A 99 -22.91 8.31 -6.51
C GLN A 99 -22.34 8.93 -5.22
N ALA A 100 -23.12 9.67 -4.44
CA ALA A 100 -22.67 10.36 -3.24
C ALA A 100 -21.98 9.43 -2.22
N PRO A 101 -22.49 8.21 -1.91
CA PRO A 101 -21.80 7.27 -1.02
C PRO A 101 -20.42 6.85 -1.54
N GLN A 102 -20.31 6.59 -2.85
CA GLN A 102 -19.04 6.20 -3.48
C GLN A 102 -18.02 7.35 -3.45
N ARG A 103 -18.46 8.58 -3.78
CA ARG A 103 -17.63 9.78 -3.68
C ARG A 103 -17.16 10.02 -2.24
N ALA A 104 -18.05 9.87 -1.26
CA ALA A 104 -17.72 10.02 0.15
C ALA A 104 -16.73 8.94 0.62
N ALA A 105 -16.91 7.68 0.22
CA ALA A 105 -15.99 6.58 0.54
C ALA A 105 -14.60 6.82 -0.06
N HIS A 106 -14.53 7.23 -1.32
CA HIS A 106 -13.27 7.56 -1.99
C HIS A 106 -12.56 8.75 -1.33
N ALA A 107 -13.29 9.82 -1.01
CA ALA A 107 -12.72 10.98 -0.31
C ALA A 107 -12.17 10.60 1.08
N ARG A 108 -12.88 9.73 1.83
CA ARG A 108 -12.39 9.20 3.11
C ARG A 108 -11.12 8.38 2.92
N GLN A 109 -11.08 7.48 1.94
CA GLN A 109 -9.91 6.66 1.65
C GLN A 109 -8.70 7.54 1.30
N GLN A 110 -8.87 8.55 0.45
CA GLN A 110 -7.81 9.50 0.11
C GLN A 110 -7.32 10.28 1.34
N ALA A 111 -8.22 10.68 2.23
CA ALA A 111 -7.85 11.37 3.46
C ALA A 111 -7.02 10.47 4.39
N GLU A 112 -7.40 9.21 4.56
CA GLU A 112 -6.65 8.23 5.35
C GLU A 112 -5.29 7.91 4.72
N ASP A 113 -5.21 7.77 3.39
CA ASP A 113 -3.94 7.55 2.69
C ASP A 113 -2.99 8.74 2.86
N GLN A 114 -3.50 9.97 2.75
CA GLN A 114 -2.71 11.17 3.01
C GLN A 114 -2.23 11.22 4.47
N LYS A 115 -3.08 10.81 5.42
CA LYS A 115 -2.70 10.72 6.83
C LYS A 115 -1.57 9.71 7.05
N LEU A 116 -1.62 8.54 6.40
CA LEU A 116 -0.54 7.56 6.44
C LEU A 116 0.76 8.11 5.86
N LYS A 117 0.70 8.75 4.69
CA LYS A 117 1.87 9.41 4.07
C LYS A 117 2.45 10.51 4.97
N ARG A 118 1.62 11.31 5.65
CA ARG A 118 2.10 12.31 6.61
C ARG A 118 2.76 11.69 7.85
N ALA A 119 2.25 10.56 8.34
CA ALA A 119 2.74 9.93 9.57
C ALA A 119 4.06 9.14 9.38
N TYR A 120 4.24 8.56 8.20
CA TYR A 120 5.36 7.65 7.92
C TYR A 120 6.21 8.03 6.72
N ASN A 121 5.78 8.97 5.86
CA ASN A 121 6.38 9.30 4.56
C ASN A 121 6.33 8.16 3.54
N ASN A 122 6.95 7.02 3.86
CA ASN A 122 7.03 5.82 3.02
C ASN A 122 7.00 4.52 3.86
N SER A 123 6.91 3.39 3.16
CA SER A 123 6.81 2.04 3.70
C SER A 123 8.07 1.61 4.47
N GLN A 124 9.26 2.11 4.08
CA GLN A 124 10.52 1.80 4.75
C GLN A 124 10.61 2.44 6.13
N ILE A 125 10.20 3.71 6.28
CA ILE A 125 10.14 4.38 7.58
C ILE A 125 9.09 3.71 8.48
N ALA A 126 7.95 3.29 7.94
CA ALA A 126 6.96 2.52 8.69
C ALA A 126 7.55 1.18 9.19
N LEU A 127 8.34 0.48 8.37
CA LEU A 127 9.05 -0.74 8.76
C LEU A 127 10.09 -0.51 9.86
N GLN A 128 10.86 0.59 9.77
CA GLN A 128 11.81 0.96 10.83
C GLN A 128 11.09 1.19 12.17
N LYS A 129 10.02 1.98 12.15
CA LYS A 129 9.19 2.21 13.35
C LYS A 129 8.58 0.92 13.90
N LYS A 130 8.10 0.01 13.03
CA LYS A 130 7.65 -1.33 13.44
C LYS A 130 8.75 -2.04 14.22
N ASN A 131 9.95 -2.12 13.66
CA ASN A 131 11.07 -2.83 14.28
C ASN A 131 11.47 -2.23 15.63
N GLU A 132 11.51 -0.90 15.74
CA GLU A 132 11.79 -0.19 16.98
C GLU A 132 10.78 -0.52 18.09
N VAL A 133 9.49 -0.35 17.80
CA VAL A 133 8.41 -0.60 18.76
C VAL A 133 8.37 -2.06 19.19
N LEU A 134 8.48 -3.00 18.24
CA LEU A 134 8.49 -4.43 18.53
C LEU A 134 9.74 -4.84 19.33
N SER A 135 10.90 -4.23 19.05
CA SER A 135 12.12 -4.44 19.84
C SER A 135 11.96 -3.95 21.28
N GLN A 136 11.36 -2.78 21.48
CA GLN A 136 11.07 -2.26 22.82
C GLN A 136 10.11 -3.17 23.60
N LEU A 137 9.03 -3.64 22.97
CA LEU A 137 8.10 -4.59 23.59
C LEU A 137 8.79 -5.92 23.93
N LYS A 138 9.69 -6.43 23.08
CA LYS A 138 10.49 -7.63 23.37
C LYS A 138 11.37 -7.44 24.60
N LYS A 139 12.07 -6.31 24.70
CA LYS A 139 12.90 -5.97 25.88
C LYS A 139 12.05 -5.91 27.15
N GLN A 140 10.88 -5.27 27.07
CA GLN A 140 9.95 -5.21 28.19
C GLN A 140 9.47 -6.61 28.61
N MET A 141 9.05 -7.45 27.66
CA MET A 141 8.66 -8.83 27.95
C MET A 141 9.78 -9.65 28.59
N ALA A 142 11.01 -9.53 28.08
CA ALA A 142 12.17 -10.23 28.64
C ALA A 142 12.44 -9.81 30.09
N PHE A 143 12.36 -8.51 30.38
CA PHE A 143 12.48 -8.00 31.74
C PHE A 143 11.38 -8.54 32.66
N GLN A 144 10.12 -8.52 32.21
CA GLN A 144 9.00 -9.05 32.99
C GLN A 144 9.12 -10.57 33.22
N GLN A 145 9.66 -11.32 32.25
CA GLN A 145 9.94 -12.75 32.39
C GLN A 145 11.03 -13.02 33.44
N GLU A 146 12.07 -12.18 33.51
CA GLU A 146 13.10 -12.34 34.53
C GLU A 146 12.56 -12.05 35.92
N GLN A 147 11.71 -11.02 36.08
CA GLN A 147 11.00 -10.77 37.33
C GLN A 147 10.10 -11.96 37.73
N LEU A 148 9.41 -12.57 36.77
CA LEU A 148 8.60 -13.76 37.01
C LEU A 148 9.46 -14.93 37.53
N LYS A 149 10.62 -15.18 36.90
CA LYS A 149 11.54 -16.23 37.35
C LYS A 149 12.04 -15.97 38.78
N GLN A 150 12.32 -14.72 39.13
CA GLN A 150 12.73 -14.38 40.48
C GLN A 150 11.63 -14.69 41.49
N LEU A 151 10.39 -14.27 41.22
CA LEU A 151 9.24 -14.59 42.07
C LEU A 151 9.03 -16.11 42.23
N GLN A 152 9.29 -16.90 41.18
CA GLN A 152 9.24 -18.36 41.24
C GLN A 152 10.33 -18.95 42.13
N LYS A 153 11.57 -18.45 42.03
CA LYS A 153 12.68 -18.86 42.92
C LYS A 153 12.34 -18.55 44.38
N ASP A 154 11.82 -17.35 44.65
CA ASP A 154 11.40 -16.94 45.99
C ASP A 154 10.32 -17.87 46.53
N ARG A 155 9.32 -18.23 45.70
CA ARG A 155 8.29 -19.20 46.08
C ARG A 155 8.86 -20.54 46.50
N ILE A 156 9.81 -21.08 45.73
CA ILE A 156 10.47 -22.36 46.05
C ILE A 156 11.14 -22.27 47.42
N MET A 157 11.82 -21.15 47.70
CA MET A 157 12.45 -20.91 49.00
C MET A 157 11.43 -20.84 50.14
N PHE A 158 10.34 -20.09 49.98
CA PHE A 158 9.30 -19.96 51.01
C PHE A 158 8.58 -21.29 51.29
N VAL A 159 8.24 -22.05 50.24
CA VAL A 159 7.61 -23.37 50.38
C VAL A 159 8.57 -24.35 51.07
N ARG A 160 9.88 -24.28 50.79
CA ARG A 160 10.87 -25.09 51.50
C ARG A 160 10.91 -24.74 52.99
N GLN A 161 10.91 -23.45 53.34
CA GLN A 161 10.88 -23.01 54.74
C GLN A 161 9.61 -23.50 55.44
N GLU A 162 8.45 -23.36 54.81
CA GLU A 162 7.17 -23.84 55.33
C GLU A 162 7.22 -25.34 55.65
N ARG A 163 7.71 -26.15 54.69
CA ARG A 163 7.89 -27.60 54.88
C ARG A 163 8.83 -27.94 56.03
N GLU A 164 9.90 -27.18 56.24
CA GLU A 164 10.82 -27.42 57.36
C GLU A 164 10.17 -27.13 58.72
N PHE A 165 9.27 -26.14 58.83
CA PHE A 165 8.50 -25.93 60.07
C PHE A 165 7.57 -27.12 60.34
N LEU A 166 6.83 -27.55 59.31
CA LEU A 166 5.91 -28.68 59.42
C LEU A 166 6.64 -29.98 59.79
N ARG A 167 7.80 -30.26 59.18
CA ARG A 167 8.64 -31.42 59.49
C ARG A 167 9.11 -31.42 60.94
N LYS A 168 9.35 -30.25 61.52
CA LYS A 168 9.74 -30.07 62.93
C LYS A 168 8.55 -30.09 63.89
N GLY A 169 7.32 -30.31 63.40
CA GLY A 169 6.10 -30.24 64.20
C GLY A 169 5.81 -28.83 64.74
N LYS A 170 6.41 -27.79 64.15
CA LYS A 170 6.24 -26.40 64.57
C LYS A 170 5.18 -25.72 63.72
N ASN A 171 4.45 -24.79 64.33
CA ASN A 171 3.54 -23.93 63.58
C ASN A 171 4.32 -23.01 62.61
N VAL A 172 3.80 -22.87 61.40
CA VAL A 172 4.35 -21.97 60.38
C VAL A 172 4.13 -20.52 60.82
N PRO A 173 5.18 -19.67 60.88
CA PRO A 173 5.04 -18.27 61.27
C PRO A 173 4.07 -17.51 60.36
N GLU A 174 3.26 -16.62 60.95
CA GLU A 174 2.22 -15.90 60.21
C GLU A 174 2.78 -15.02 59.09
N HIS A 175 3.94 -14.41 59.33
CA HIS A 175 4.67 -13.66 58.30
C HIS A 175 5.00 -14.51 57.06
N LEU A 176 5.38 -15.78 57.24
CA LEU A 176 5.72 -16.68 56.14
C LEU A 176 4.47 -17.03 55.31
N LYS A 177 3.34 -17.29 55.96
CA LYS A 177 2.05 -17.50 55.26
C LYS A 177 1.65 -16.27 54.44
N LYS A 178 1.73 -15.08 55.03
CA LYS A 178 1.42 -13.82 54.34
C LYS A 178 2.34 -13.59 53.14
N THR A 179 3.62 -13.92 53.28
CA THR A 179 4.60 -13.84 52.19
C THR A 179 4.26 -14.80 51.04
N LEU A 180 3.87 -16.04 51.34
CA LEU A 180 3.43 -17.02 50.33
C LEU A 180 2.21 -16.52 49.55
N VAL A 181 1.18 -16.03 50.24
CA VAL A 181 -0.03 -15.47 49.60
C VAL A 181 0.30 -14.26 48.73
N THR A 182 1.17 -13.37 49.22
CA THR A 182 1.58 -12.18 48.47
C THR A 182 2.39 -12.55 47.23
N ASN A 183 3.33 -13.49 47.36
CA ASN A 183 4.11 -14.01 46.25
C ASN A 183 3.22 -14.65 45.16
N GLU A 184 2.20 -15.42 45.56
CA GLU A 184 1.25 -16.02 44.61
C GLU A 184 0.42 -14.96 43.85
N LYS A 185 -0.06 -13.93 44.54
CA LYS A 185 -0.73 -12.78 43.90
C LYS A 185 0.19 -12.09 42.90
N ASN A 186 1.43 -11.83 43.29
CA ASN A 186 2.42 -11.19 42.42
C ASN A 186 2.76 -12.06 41.21
N LEU A 187 2.88 -13.38 41.37
CA LEU A 187 3.08 -14.32 40.26
C LEU A 187 1.93 -14.28 39.26
N THR A 188 0.70 -14.21 39.75
CA THR A 188 -0.50 -14.17 38.90
C THR A 188 -0.55 -12.85 38.11
N ALA A 189 -0.42 -11.72 38.80
CA ALA A 189 -0.38 -10.39 38.17
C ALA A 189 0.76 -10.28 37.15
N GLN A 190 1.93 -10.83 37.46
CA GLN A 190 3.08 -10.83 36.56
C GLN A 190 2.83 -11.64 35.27
N LYS A 191 2.16 -12.79 35.38
CA LYS A 191 1.77 -13.59 34.21
C LYS A 191 0.76 -12.86 33.33
N GLU A 192 -0.25 -12.24 33.94
CA GLU A 192 -1.25 -11.43 33.22
C GLU A 192 -0.61 -10.24 32.49
N ASN A 193 0.34 -9.56 33.13
CA ASN A 193 1.10 -8.49 32.50
C ASN A 193 1.88 -8.98 31.27
N ILE A 194 2.59 -10.11 31.38
CA ILE A 194 3.30 -10.71 30.24
C ILE A 194 2.32 -11.08 29.11
N GLN A 195 1.15 -11.65 29.42
CA GLN A 195 0.13 -11.98 28.43
C GLN A 195 -0.43 -10.74 27.73
N SER A 196 -0.64 -9.64 28.47
CA SER A 196 -1.04 -8.35 27.93
C SER A 196 0.01 -7.80 26.96
N LEU A 197 1.30 -7.83 27.34
CA LEU A 197 2.40 -7.42 26.46
C LEU A 197 2.51 -8.28 25.20
N GLN A 198 2.34 -9.60 25.31
CA GLN A 198 2.31 -10.49 24.15
C GLN A 198 1.16 -10.17 23.20
N SER A 199 -0.02 -9.84 23.75
CA SER A 199 -1.18 -9.45 22.94
C SER A 199 -0.96 -8.10 22.25
N ARG A 200 -0.40 -7.12 22.97
CA ARG A 200 0.01 -5.83 22.39
C ARG A 200 1.03 -6.01 21.28
N TYR A 201 2.02 -6.88 21.46
CA TYR A 201 3.01 -7.20 20.42
C TYR A 201 2.33 -7.69 19.13
N ARG A 202 1.46 -8.70 19.22
CA ARG A 202 0.75 -9.26 18.05
C ARG A 202 -0.14 -8.23 17.36
N ASN A 203 -0.87 -7.43 18.14
CA ASN A 203 -1.74 -6.39 17.58
C ASN A 203 -0.92 -5.33 16.85
N GLN A 204 0.16 -4.84 17.48
CA GLN A 204 1.02 -3.83 16.89
C GLN A 204 1.73 -4.33 15.63
N GLU A 205 2.17 -5.60 15.64
CA GLU A 205 2.76 -6.25 14.48
C GLU A 205 1.79 -6.27 13.29
N ALA A 206 0.56 -6.74 13.53
CA ALA A 206 -0.49 -6.78 12.50
C ALA A 206 -0.91 -5.39 12.01
N GLU A 207 -1.00 -4.40 12.90
CA GLU A 207 -1.31 -3.02 12.53
C GLU A 207 -0.23 -2.42 11.62
N TYR A 208 1.04 -2.56 11.99
CA TYR A 208 2.13 -2.07 11.15
C TYR A 208 2.21 -2.82 9.82
N ASP A 209 1.93 -4.13 9.78
CA ASP A 209 1.90 -4.88 8.52
C ASP A 209 0.83 -4.35 7.56
N ARG A 210 -0.36 -4.01 8.07
CA ARG A 210 -1.41 -3.35 7.26
C ARG A 210 -0.97 -1.98 6.78
N ILE A 211 -0.36 -1.16 7.64
CA ILE A 211 0.15 0.18 7.28
C ILE A 211 1.21 0.06 6.18
N ILE A 212 2.18 -0.83 6.35
CA ILE A 212 3.27 -1.04 5.39
C ILE A 212 2.72 -1.53 4.05
N GLN A 213 1.79 -2.50 4.07
CA GLN A 213 1.15 -2.98 2.85
C GLN A 213 0.40 -1.86 2.14
N ARG A 214 -0.33 -1.01 2.88
CA ARG A 214 -1.06 0.12 2.28
C ARG A 214 -0.11 1.15 1.69
N LEU A 215 0.97 1.51 2.39
CA LEU A 215 1.97 2.46 1.90
C LEU A 215 2.67 1.94 0.64
N LYS A 216 3.03 0.64 0.59
CA LYS A 216 3.60 0.02 -0.62
C LYS A 216 2.69 0.09 -1.83
N ALA A 217 1.37 0.03 -1.63
CA ALA A 217 0.40 0.16 -2.72
C ALA A 217 0.23 1.61 -3.21
N LEU A 218 0.78 2.59 -2.49
CA LEU A 218 0.70 4.03 -2.78
C LEU A 218 2.03 4.62 -3.29
N GLU A 219 3.07 3.79 -3.38
CA GLU A 219 4.43 4.06 -3.86
C GLU A 219 4.60 3.58 -5.30
#